data_AF-A0A2H9PV23-F1
#
_entry.id   AF-A0A2H9PV23-F1
#
_cell.length_a   1.000
_cell.length_b   1.000
_cell.length_c   1.000
_cell.angle_alpha   90.00
_cell.angle_beta   90.00
_cell.angle_gamma   90.00
#
_symmetry.space_group_name_H-M   'P 1'
#
loop_
_entity.id
_entity.type
_entity.pdbx_description
1 polymer ?
#
loop_
_entity_poly.entity_id
_entity_poly.type
_entity_poly.pdbx_seq_one_letter_code
_entity_poly.pdbx_strand_id
1 'polypeptide(L)'
;MSSARQVIDRHLAELSAFRKALRTEDREAFDRVMAEPLRHYGSITYTASIHVWAFILVACLLEQEKRIMALEHGQRRTASQREGDKSSASQPLQLERQLDEEIP
;
A
#
# COMPACT_ATOMS: atom_id res chain seq x y z
N MET A 1 31.10 9.20 -22.58
CA MET A 1 29.73 8.73 -22.28
C MET A 1 29.60 8.60 -20.77
N SER A 2 28.52 9.14 -20.19
CA SER A 2 28.26 9.02 -18.75
C SER A 2 27.82 7.58 -18.43
N SER A 3 28.33 7.00 -17.35
CA SER A 3 27.89 5.68 -16.89
C SER A 3 26.42 5.72 -16.44
N ALA A 4 25.72 4.58 -16.48
CA ALA A 4 24.35 4.46 -16.00
C ALA A 4 24.19 4.97 -14.55
N ARG A 5 25.21 4.75 -13.72
CA ARG A 5 25.28 5.28 -12.35
C ARG A 5 25.28 6.80 -12.32
N GLN A 6 26.10 7.46 -13.13
CA GLN A 6 26.16 8.93 -13.20
C GLN A 6 24.85 9.56 -13.66
N VAL A 7 24.13 8.89 -14.57
CA VAL A 7 22.80 9.36 -15.02
C VAL A 7 21.80 9.32 -13.87
N ILE A 8 21.80 8.24 -13.08
CA ILE A 8 20.89 8.11 -11.94
C ILE A 8 21.25 9.06 -10.81
N ASP A 9 22.54 9.20 -10.48
CA ASP A 9 22.99 10.13 -9.43
C ASP A 9 22.56 11.56 -9.76
N ARG A 10 22.60 11.95 -11.03
CA ARG A 10 22.05 13.23 -11.51
C ARG A 10 20.55 13.36 -11.25
N HIS A 11 19.76 12.34 -11.57
CA HIS A 11 18.32 12.38 -11.33
C HIS A 11 17.96 12.36 -9.84
N LEU A 12 18.74 11.68 -9.00
CA LEU A 12 18.59 11.75 -7.54
C LEU A 12 18.91 13.15 -7.01
N ALA A 13 19.91 13.83 -7.59
CA ALA A 13 20.20 15.22 -7.27
C ALA A 13 19.06 16.17 -7.68
N GLU A 14 18.48 15.95 -8.87
CA GLU A 14 17.29 16.68 -9.35
C GLU A 14 16.08 16.49 -8.41
N LEU A 15 15.82 15.25 -7.97
CA LEU A 15 14.79 14.93 -6.96
C LEU A 15 15.06 15.63 -5.62
N SER A 16 16.31 15.64 -5.16
CA SER A 16 16.70 16.32 -3.92
C SER A 16 16.47 17.82 -4.01
N ALA A 17 16.78 18.43 -5.15
CA ALA A 17 16.54 19.85 -5.40
C ALA A 17 15.03 20.15 -5.42
N PHE A 18 14.23 19.34 -6.12
CA PHE A 18 12.77 19.46 -6.13
C PHE A 18 12.18 19.37 -4.71
N ARG A 19 12.58 18.35 -3.93
CA ARG A 19 12.16 18.18 -2.54
C ARG A 19 12.44 19.41 -1.68
N LYS A 20 13.61 20.04 -1.85
CA LYS A 20 14.00 21.24 -1.09
C LYS A 20 13.13 22.44 -1.41
N ALA A 21 12.60 22.53 -2.63
CA ALA A 21 11.70 23.60 -3.07
C ALA A 21 10.25 23.43 -2.56
N LEU A 22 9.87 22.24 -2.09
CA LEU A 22 8.54 21.98 -1.54
C LEU A 22 8.32 22.63 -0.17
N ARG A 23 7.06 22.99 0.11
CA ARG A 23 6.58 23.35 1.45
C ARG A 23 6.71 22.17 2.41
N THR A 24 6.67 22.42 3.72
CA THR A 24 6.88 21.38 4.73
C THR A 24 5.91 20.20 4.58
N GLU A 25 4.61 20.47 4.41
CA GLU A 25 3.58 19.42 4.27
C GLU A 25 3.80 18.56 3.00
N ASP A 26 4.08 19.22 1.86
CA ASP A 26 4.36 18.55 0.59
C ASP A 26 5.64 17.72 0.63
N ARG A 27 6.64 18.19 1.38
CA ARG A 27 7.93 17.51 1.57
C ARG A 27 7.75 16.19 2.32
N GLU A 28 6.93 16.18 3.37
CA GLU A 28 6.62 14.95 4.09
C GLU A 28 5.85 13.95 3.20
N ALA A 29 4.90 14.45 2.41
CA ALA A 29 4.19 13.61 1.44
C ALA A 29 5.16 13.03 0.39
N PHE A 30 6.06 13.85 -0.15
CA PHE A 30 7.10 13.43 -1.07
C PHE A 30 8.00 12.35 -0.46
N ASP A 31 8.46 12.53 0.78
CA ASP A 31 9.31 11.55 1.47
C ASP A 31 8.59 10.20 1.64
N ARG A 32 7.30 10.22 2.00
CA ARG A 32 6.48 9.01 2.09
C ARG A 32 6.26 8.31 0.75
N VAL A 33 6.18 9.08 -0.34
CA VAL A 33 6.05 8.54 -1.70
C VAL A 33 7.35 7.92 -2.17
N MET A 34 8.49 8.56 -1.89
CA MET A 34 9.79 8.16 -2.43
C MET A 34 10.54 7.11 -1.61
N ALA A 35 10.14 6.85 -0.36
CA ALA A 35 10.82 5.92 0.55
C ALA A 35 11.02 4.51 -0.01
N GLU A 36 9.97 3.88 -0.54
CA GLU A 36 10.01 2.52 -1.07
C GLU A 36 10.47 2.44 -2.55
N PRO A 37 10.05 3.36 -3.46
CA PRO A 37 10.47 3.34 -4.86
C PRO A 37 11.99 3.37 -5.08
N LEU A 38 12.72 4.11 -4.23
CA LEU A 38 14.18 4.19 -4.32
C LEU A 38 14.89 2.88 -3.98
N ARG A 39 14.22 1.91 -3.33
CA ARG A 39 14.78 0.57 -3.09
C ARG A 39 14.89 -0.26 -4.36
N HIS A 40 14.11 0.09 -5.40
CA HIS A 40 14.19 -0.52 -6.72
C HIS A 40 15.39 -0.01 -7.55
N TYR A 41 16.29 0.79 -6.96
CA TYR A 41 17.47 1.37 -7.61
C TYR A 41 18.27 0.35 -8.43
N GLY A 42 18.53 -0.84 -7.89
CA GLY A 42 19.26 -1.89 -8.62
C GLY A 42 18.58 -2.29 -9.93
N SER A 43 17.27 -2.45 -9.91
CA SER A 43 16.46 -2.79 -11.10
C SER A 43 16.46 -1.65 -12.13
N ILE A 44 16.46 -0.39 -11.67
CA ILE A 44 16.52 0.80 -12.53
C ILE A 44 17.90 0.93 -13.20
N THR A 45 18.98 0.64 -12.47
CA THR A 45 20.35 0.67 -13.02
C THR A 45 20.58 -0.39 -14.11
N TYR A 46 19.87 -1.52 -14.04
CA TYR A 46 20.05 -2.65 -14.94
C TYR A 46 19.47 -2.41 -16.34
N THR A 47 18.48 -1.53 -16.49
CA THR A 47 17.81 -1.32 -17.77
C THR A 47 18.62 -0.48 -18.76
N ALA A 48 19.78 0.06 -18.36
CA ALA A 48 20.67 0.93 -19.18
C ALA A 48 19.89 1.99 -19.99
N SER A 49 18.72 2.38 -19.50
CA SER A 49 17.70 3.04 -20.28
C SER A 49 17.80 4.56 -20.14
N ILE A 50 17.52 5.25 -21.24
CA ILE A 50 17.49 6.70 -21.34
C ILE A 50 16.33 7.33 -20.52
N HIS A 51 15.46 6.50 -19.93
CA HIS A 51 14.22 6.91 -19.25
C HIS A 51 14.20 6.55 -17.75
N VAL A 52 15.27 6.85 -17.00
CA VAL A 52 15.33 6.64 -15.53
C VAL A 52 14.09 7.19 -14.81
N TRP A 53 13.61 8.36 -15.23
CA TRP A 53 12.38 8.97 -14.70
C TRP A 53 11.13 8.10 -14.86
N ALA A 54 10.97 7.43 -16.01
CA ALA A 54 9.83 6.54 -16.24
C ALA A 54 9.83 5.37 -15.25
N PHE A 55 11.01 4.81 -14.96
CA PHE A 55 11.11 3.72 -13.98
C PHE A 55 10.90 4.18 -12.54
N ILE A 56 11.35 5.40 -12.18
CA ILE A 56 11.04 5.99 -10.87
C ILE A 56 9.52 6.15 -10.71
N LEU A 57 8.83 6.66 -11.73
CA LEU A 57 7.37 6.78 -11.71
C LEU A 57 6.67 5.42 -11.61
N VAL A 58 7.11 4.42 -12.38
CA VAL A 58 6.56 3.05 -12.31
C VAL A 58 6.78 2.45 -10.92
N ALA A 59 7.94 2.67 -10.30
CA ALA A 59 8.21 2.20 -8.93
C ALA A 59 7.29 2.90 -7.91
N CYS A 60 7.04 4.20 -8.06
CA CYS A 60 6.05 4.92 -7.25
C CYS A 60 4.64 4.32 -7.39
N LEU A 61 4.19 4.08 -8.63
CA LEU A 61 2.87 3.50 -8.91
C LEU A 61 2.75 2.09 -8.33
N LEU A 62 3.79 1.25 -8.49
CA LEU A 62 3.83 -0.10 -7.96
C LEU A 62 3.68 -0.13 -6.42
N GLU A 63 4.35 0.78 -5.72
CA GLU A 63 4.22 0.86 -4.25
C GLU A 63 2.86 1.42 -3.80
N GLN A 64 2.23 2.30 -4.58
CA GLN A 64 0.85 2.70 -4.30
C GLN A 64 -0.13 1.55 -4.53
N GLU A 65 0.03 0.79 -5.61
CA GLU A 65 -0.83 -0.37 -5.91
C GLU A 65 -0.78 -1.41 -4.78
N LYS A 66 0.41 -1.71 -4.25
CA LYS A 66 0.57 -2.62 -3.10
C LYS A 66 -0.17 -2.13 -1.86
N ARG A 67 -0.18 -0.80 -1.61
CA ARG A 67 -0.93 -0.21 -0.50
C ARG A 67 -2.45 -0.31 -0.72
N ILE A 68 -2.92 -0.09 -1.94
CA ILE A 68 -4.33 -0.26 -2.32
C ILE A 68 -4.77 -1.71 -2.10
N MET A 69 -4.02 -2.67 -2.63
CA MET A 69 -4.30 -4.11 -2.44
C MET A 69 -4.35 -4.48 -0.96
N ALA A 70 -3.43 -3.98 -0.13
CA ALA A 70 -3.42 -4.24 1.30
C ALA A 70 -4.68 -3.70 2.00
N LEU A 71 -5.14 -2.50 1.63
CA LEU A 71 -6.36 -1.90 2.16
C LEU A 71 -7.60 -2.70 1.72
N GLU A 72 -7.69 -3.10 0.46
CA GLU A 72 -8.80 -3.91 -0.05
C GLU A 72 -8.89 -5.28 0.62
N HIS A 73 -7.74 -5.94 0.85
CA HIS A 73 -7.70 -7.20 1.57
C HIS A 73 -8.07 -7.05 3.05
N GLY A 74 -7.65 -5.95 3.69
CA GLY A 74 -8.04 -5.62 5.06
C GLY A 74 -9.56 -5.40 5.19
N GLN A 75 -10.16 -4.65 4.26
CA GLN A 75 -11.59 -4.40 4.22
C GLN A 75 -12.39 -5.70 4.05
N ARG A 76 -11.99 -6.58 3.13
CA ARG A 76 -12.63 -7.89 2.95
C ARG A 76 -12.58 -8.74 4.23
N ARG A 77 -11.46 -8.76 4.94
CA ARG A 77 -11.34 -9.47 6.23
C ARG A 77 -12.31 -8.94 7.28
N THR A 78 -12.39 -7.61 7.42
CA THR A 78 -13.32 -7.00 8.39
C THR A 78 -14.79 -7.20 8.04
N ALA A 79 -15.14 -7.27 6.75
CA ALA A 79 -16.49 -7.55 6.29
C ALA A 79 -16.90 -9.00 6.61
N SER A 80 -16.05 -9.98 6.28
CA SER A 80 -16.31 -11.40 6.59
C SER A 80 -16.37 -11.69 8.09
N GLN A 81 -15.60 -10.95 8.90
CA GLN A 81 -15.60 -11.10 10.36
C GLN A 81 -16.88 -10.53 11.00
N ARG A 82 -17.44 -9.44 10.46
CA ARG A 82 -18.75 -8.91 10.87
C ARG A 82 -19.92 -9.82 10.49
N GLU A 83 -19.82 -10.56 9.40
CA GLU A 83 -20.86 -11.54 9.00
C GLU A 83 -20.82 -12.81 9.86
N GLY A 84 -19.63 -13.32 10.20
CA GLY A 84 -19.48 -14.45 11.12
C GLY A 84 -19.96 -14.17 12.55
N ASP A 85 -19.74 -12.94 13.03
CA ASP A 85 -20.14 -12.52 14.39
C ASP A 85 -21.68 -12.38 14.52
N LYS A 86 -22.36 -11.90 13.47
CA LYS A 86 -23.84 -11.85 13.41
C LYS A 86 -24.48 -13.24 13.32
N SER A 87 -23.82 -14.18 12.65
CA SER A 87 -24.28 -15.57 12.56
C SER A 87 -24.17 -16.31 13.89
N SER A 88 -23.13 -16.01 14.70
CA SER A 88 -22.94 -16.61 16.02
C SER A 88 -23.88 -16.01 17.08
N ALA A 89 -24.21 -14.71 16.98
CA ALA A 89 -25.14 -14.04 17.89
C ALA A 89 -26.62 -14.47 17.71
N SER A 90 -26.97 -15.14 16.61
CA SER A 90 -28.34 -15.55 16.30
C SER A 90 -28.73 -16.95 16.82
N GLN A 91 -27.80 -17.69 17.44
CA GLN A 91 -28.02 -19.06 17.92
C GLN A 91 -28.33 -19.30 19.43
N PRO A 92 -28.23 -18.36 20.39
CA PRO A 92 -28.53 -18.72 21.79
C PRO A 92 -30.02 -18.77 22.17
N LEU A 93 -30.95 -18.25 21.35
CA LEU A 93 -32.35 -18.02 21.80
C LEU A 93 -33.36 -19.10 21.38
N GLN A 94 -32.92 -20.17 20.71
CA GLN A 94 -33.83 -21.23 20.25
C GLN A 94 -33.94 -22.44 21.19
N LEU A 95 -33.11 -22.54 22.24
CA LEU A 95 -33.10 -23.71 23.12
C LEU A 95 -33.95 -23.58 24.40
N GLU A 96 -34.36 -22.36 24.81
CA GLU A 96 -35.12 -22.16 26.06
C GLU A 96 -36.65 -22.16 25.91
N ARG A 97 -37.19 -22.26 24.68
CA ARG A 97 -38.66 -22.28 24.47
C ARG A 97 -39.28 -23.67 24.34
N GLN A 98 -38.52 -24.75 24.50
CA GLN A 98 -39.02 -26.12 24.32
C GLN A 98 -39.22 -26.89 25.64
N LEU A 99 -39.07 -26.27 26.81
CA LEU A 99 -39.18 -26.97 28.10
C LEU A 99 -40.47 -26.70 28.91
N ASP A 100 -41.39 -25.87 28.42
CA ASP A 100 -42.60 -25.49 29.18
C ASP A 100 -43.94 -26.09 28.66
N GLU A 101 -43.93 -27.00 27.69
CA GLU A 101 -45.18 -27.50 27.07
C GLU A 101 -45.51 -28.99 27.24
N GLU A 102 -44.86 -29.71 28.17
CA GLU A 102 -45.32 -31.05 28.56
C GLU A 102 -45.21 -31.29 30.07
N ILE A 103 -46.23 -30.92 30.83
CA ILE A 103 -46.64 -31.70 32.02
C ILE A 103 -48.18 -31.79 32.03
N PRO A 104 -48.76 -33.01 32.00
CA PRO A 104 -50.21 -33.24 32.06
C PRO A 104 -50.84 -33.01 33.44
#